data_AF-A0A163SDS4-F1
#
_entry.id   AF-A0A163SDS4-F1
#
_cell.length_a   1.000
_cell.length_b   1.000
_cell.length_c   1.000
_cell.angle_alpha   90.00
_cell.angle_beta   90.00
_cell.angle_gamma   90.00
#
_symmetry.space_group_name_H-M   'P 1'
#
loop_
_entity.id
_entity.type
_entity.pdbx_description
1 polymer ?
#
loop_
_entity_poly.entity_id
_entity_poly.type
_entity_poly.pdbx_seq_one_letter_code
_entity_poly.pdbx_strand_id
1 'polypeptide(L)'
;MKKILIMACVCIAFFVSGVSVYSYMNEKNRYAAVTVVPEQRDDLPLYKGLEFQEHNYLMKGNHWYDVYVFYKKQMPLHGWKLVHKQASIEGSGGFITSWEKDHSELFIDGGWNPHENTTEVKFDLRPIIRSTSWIESIPSSICVYASKEAETCSTLSDQKKIEQFVNWVNDEAMDKEDAPLQKDYGIVVVNGKKIEIHYDPELPSFTLKSADGRKQLKPEPLLELLGLTELKTK
;
A
#
# COMPACT_ATOMS: atom_id res chain seq x y z
N MET A 1 -28.76 -53.82 4.57
CA MET A 1 -27.92 -53.27 5.66
C MET A 1 -26.67 -52.55 5.14
N LYS A 2 -25.71 -53.19 4.45
CA LYS A 2 -24.49 -52.50 3.93
C LYS A 2 -24.75 -51.24 3.09
N LYS A 3 -25.73 -51.26 2.17
CA LYS A 3 -26.08 -50.10 1.33
C LYS A 3 -26.65 -48.92 2.12
N ILE A 4 -27.39 -49.18 3.19
CA ILE A 4 -27.95 -48.15 4.08
C ILE A 4 -26.83 -47.52 4.92
N LEU A 5 -25.88 -48.33 5.40
CA LEU A 5 -24.71 -47.86 6.14
C LEU A 5 -23.81 -46.97 5.27
N ILE A 6 -23.55 -47.36 4.02
CA ILE A 6 -22.76 -46.56 3.06
C ILE A 6 -23.45 -45.23 2.77
N MET A 7 -24.76 -45.24 2.52
CA MET A 7 -25.53 -44.03 2.23
C MET A 7 -25.56 -43.07 3.44
N ALA A 8 -25.70 -43.60 4.67
CA ALA A 8 -25.60 -42.81 5.88
C ALA A 8 -24.21 -42.15 6.05
N CYS A 9 -23.13 -42.89 5.78
CA CYS A 9 -21.76 -42.34 5.82
C CYS A 9 -21.55 -41.23 4.78
N VAL A 10 -22.09 -41.41 3.57
CA VAL A 10 -22.03 -40.39 2.51
C VAL A 10 -22.80 -39.13 2.92
N CYS A 11 -24.01 -39.26 3.48
CA CYS A 11 -24.77 -38.11 3.99
C CYS A 11 -24.02 -37.38 5.10
N ILE A 12 -23.44 -38.09 6.07
CA ILE A 12 -22.65 -37.48 7.15
C ILE A 12 -21.43 -36.74 6.56
N ALA A 13 -20.72 -37.34 5.61
CA ALA A 13 -19.59 -36.68 4.95
C ALA A 13 -20.00 -35.39 4.23
N PHE A 14 -21.14 -35.39 3.52
CA PHE A 14 -21.68 -34.18 2.90
C PHE A 14 -22.04 -33.11 3.94
N PHE A 15 -22.69 -33.48 5.04
CA PHE A 15 -23.00 -32.53 6.12
C PHE A 15 -21.74 -31.94 6.75
N VAL A 16 -20.74 -32.76 7.07
CA VAL A 16 -19.46 -32.29 7.63
C VAL A 16 -18.74 -31.37 6.65
N SER A 17 -18.70 -31.71 5.36
CA SER A 17 -18.11 -30.83 4.34
C SER A 17 -18.87 -29.51 4.19
N GLY A 18 -20.21 -29.52 4.24
CA GLY A 18 -21.03 -28.32 4.14
C GLY A 18 -20.83 -27.37 5.32
N VAL A 19 -20.77 -27.91 6.54
CA VAL A 19 -20.47 -27.14 7.77
C VAL A 19 -19.04 -26.58 7.72
N SER A 20 -18.09 -27.36 7.22
CA SER A 20 -16.69 -26.93 7.08
C SER A 20 -16.54 -25.78 6.07
N VAL A 21 -17.19 -25.88 4.91
CA VAL A 21 -17.17 -24.80 3.90
C VAL A 21 -17.90 -23.55 4.42
N TYR A 22 -19.05 -23.73 5.07
CA TYR A 22 -19.82 -22.62 5.65
C TYR A 22 -19.03 -21.87 6.73
N SER A 23 -18.41 -22.60 7.66
CA SER A 23 -17.56 -21.99 8.71
C SER A 23 -16.35 -21.26 8.13
N TYR A 24 -15.67 -21.87 7.16
CA TYR A 24 -14.56 -21.23 6.44
C TYR A 24 -14.98 -19.94 5.73
N MET A 25 -16.13 -19.95 5.04
CA MET A 25 -16.65 -18.74 4.38
C MET A 25 -17.01 -17.64 5.39
N ASN A 26 -17.60 -18.01 6.52
CA ASN A 26 -18.00 -17.06 7.54
C ASN A 26 -16.77 -16.41 8.22
N GLU A 27 -15.73 -17.18 8.47
CA GLU A 27 -14.45 -16.68 8.99
C GLU A 27 -13.74 -15.74 8.00
N LYS A 28 -13.72 -16.09 6.71
CA LYS A 28 -13.17 -15.21 5.67
C LYS A 28 -13.93 -13.90 5.56
N ASN A 29 -15.26 -13.94 5.68
CA ASN A 29 -16.10 -12.75 5.61
C ASN A 29 -16.02 -11.90 6.89
N ARG A 30 -15.71 -12.51 8.05
CA ARG A 30 -15.57 -11.80 9.33
C ARG A 30 -14.58 -10.64 9.23
N TYR A 31 -13.46 -10.85 8.53
CA TYR A 31 -12.37 -9.88 8.43
C TYR A 31 -12.34 -9.09 7.11
N ALA A 32 -13.39 -9.16 6.28
CA ALA A 32 -13.37 -8.59 4.93
C ALA A 32 -13.15 -7.06 4.87
N ALA A 33 -13.36 -6.35 5.99
CA ALA A 33 -13.27 -4.90 6.08
C ALA A 33 -11.96 -4.39 6.73
N VAL A 34 -10.98 -5.26 6.99
CA VAL A 34 -9.70 -4.87 7.58
C VAL A 34 -8.52 -5.23 6.68
N THR A 35 -7.47 -4.42 6.73
CA THR A 35 -6.24 -4.62 5.93
C THR A 35 -5.30 -5.65 6.55
N VAL A 36 -5.47 -5.98 7.84
CA VAL A 36 -4.64 -6.94 8.57
C VAL A 36 -5.40 -7.60 9.72
N VAL A 37 -5.08 -8.87 9.97
CA VAL A 37 -5.62 -9.68 11.07
C VAL A 37 -4.43 -10.19 11.90
N PRO A 38 -4.17 -9.67 13.11
CA PRO A 38 -3.08 -10.11 13.98
C PRO A 38 -3.03 -11.64 14.19
N GLU A 39 -4.17 -12.30 14.39
CA GLU A 39 -4.27 -13.75 14.65
C GLU A 39 -3.74 -14.61 13.48
N GLN A 40 -3.66 -14.04 12.28
CA GLN A 40 -3.20 -14.73 11.06
C GLN A 40 -1.73 -14.43 10.74
N ARG A 41 -0.99 -13.78 11.65
CA ARG A 41 0.39 -13.34 11.44
C ARG A 41 1.30 -13.66 12.61
N ASP A 42 2.41 -14.33 12.33
CA ASP A 42 3.42 -14.66 13.35
C ASP A 42 4.23 -13.43 13.82
N ASP A 43 4.20 -12.34 13.05
CA ASP A 43 4.96 -11.13 13.32
C ASP A 43 4.14 -9.99 13.93
N LEU A 44 2.84 -10.20 14.17
CA LEU A 44 1.95 -9.22 14.78
C LEU A 44 1.18 -9.86 15.94
N PRO A 45 1.76 -9.85 17.16
CA PRO A 45 1.13 -10.50 18.30
C PRO A 45 -0.12 -9.73 18.75
N LEU A 46 -1.21 -10.44 19.07
CA LEU A 46 -2.43 -9.83 19.59
C LEU A 46 -2.38 -9.71 21.12
N TYR A 47 -2.71 -8.53 21.66
CA TYR A 47 -2.84 -8.35 23.12
C TYR A 47 -3.96 -9.25 23.68
N LYS A 48 -3.67 -9.98 24.75
CA LYS A 48 -4.61 -10.94 25.34
C LYS A 48 -5.88 -10.23 25.85
N GLY A 49 -7.04 -10.71 25.40
CA GLY A 49 -8.36 -10.19 25.79
C GLY A 49 -8.97 -9.23 24.77
N LEU A 50 -8.21 -8.82 23.75
CA LEU A 50 -8.76 -8.16 22.57
C LEU A 50 -9.49 -9.19 21.71
N GLU A 51 -10.75 -8.89 21.37
CA GLU A 51 -11.57 -9.73 20.50
C GLU A 51 -12.06 -8.92 19.30
N PHE A 52 -11.95 -9.48 18.10
CA PHE A 52 -12.39 -8.82 16.89
C PHE A 52 -13.92 -8.70 16.82
N GLN A 53 -14.41 -7.47 16.69
CA GLN A 53 -15.80 -7.10 16.51
C GLN A 53 -15.91 -6.07 15.37
N GLU A 54 -16.53 -6.49 14.26
CA GLU A 54 -16.74 -5.72 13.03
C GLU A 54 -15.47 -5.16 12.37
N HIS A 55 -14.92 -4.07 12.90
CA HIS A 55 -13.77 -3.34 12.35
C HIS A 55 -12.68 -3.09 13.38
N ASN A 56 -12.94 -3.38 14.66
CA ASN A 56 -12.08 -3.07 15.79
C ASN A 56 -11.85 -4.31 16.65
N TYR A 57 -10.80 -4.27 17.44
CA TYR A 57 -10.56 -5.20 18.53
C TYR A 57 -11.00 -4.56 19.83
N LEU A 58 -11.92 -5.20 20.54
CA LEU A 58 -12.54 -4.67 21.74
C LEU A 58 -12.16 -5.51 22.96
N MET A 59 -12.04 -4.85 24.12
CA MET A 59 -11.86 -5.49 25.42
C MET A 59 -12.58 -4.66 26.48
N LYS A 60 -13.29 -5.31 27.41
CA LYS A 60 -13.96 -4.59 28.50
C LYS A 60 -12.95 -3.93 29.44
N GLY A 61 -13.29 -2.75 29.94
CA GLY A 61 -12.49 -1.99 30.89
C GLY A 61 -11.49 -1.03 30.22
N ASN A 62 -10.83 -0.24 31.07
CA ASN A 62 -9.78 0.69 30.66
C ASN A 62 -8.42 0.01 30.72
N HIS A 63 -7.90 -0.35 29.55
CA HIS A 63 -6.63 -1.06 29.37
C HIS A 63 -5.77 -0.45 28.26
N TRP A 64 -6.14 0.71 27.72
CA TRP A 64 -5.46 1.30 26.56
C TRP A 64 -3.95 1.45 26.79
N TYR A 65 -3.54 1.77 28.03
CA TYR A 65 -2.13 1.93 28.37
C TYR A 65 -1.38 0.60 28.40
N ASP A 66 -1.99 -0.47 28.92
CA ASP A 66 -1.39 -1.80 28.92
C ASP A 66 -1.19 -2.31 27.49
N VAL A 67 -2.17 -2.08 26.62
CA VAL A 67 -2.10 -2.37 25.19
C VAL A 67 -0.96 -1.59 24.53
N TYR A 68 -0.87 -0.28 24.80
CA TYR A 68 0.20 0.56 24.29
C TYR A 68 1.60 0.04 24.70
N VAL A 69 1.77 -0.26 25.98
CA VAL A 69 3.04 -0.78 26.53
C VAL A 69 3.38 -2.15 25.92
N PHE A 70 2.39 -3.01 25.73
CA PHE A 70 2.57 -4.30 25.09
C PHE A 70 3.13 -4.17 23.68
N TYR A 71 2.49 -3.40 22.80
CA TYR A 71 2.98 -3.25 21.42
C TYR A 71 4.36 -2.61 21.37
N LYS A 72 4.60 -1.59 22.21
CA LYS A 72 5.92 -0.97 22.31
C LYS A 72 7.04 -1.97 22.66
N LYS A 73 6.73 -2.99 23.46
CA LYS A 73 7.68 -4.03 23.87
C LYS A 73 7.79 -5.17 22.86
N GLN A 74 6.66 -5.62 22.31
CA GLN A 74 6.61 -6.82 21.47
C GLN A 74 7.05 -6.53 20.03
N MET A 75 6.58 -5.43 19.44
CA MET A 75 6.82 -5.14 18.02
C MET A 75 8.31 -5.20 17.60
N PRO A 76 9.26 -4.61 18.38
CA PRO A 76 10.69 -4.73 18.05
C PRO A 76 11.23 -6.17 18.03
N LEU A 77 10.67 -7.07 18.85
CA LEU A 77 11.07 -8.47 18.89
C LEU A 77 10.71 -9.22 17.61
N HIS A 78 9.73 -8.71 16.86
CA HIS A 78 9.28 -9.26 15.58
C HIS A 78 9.84 -8.49 14.36
N GLY A 79 10.86 -7.65 14.58
CA GLY A 79 11.56 -6.93 13.51
C GLY A 79 10.89 -5.63 13.06
N TRP A 80 9.85 -5.16 13.76
CA TRP A 80 9.20 -3.89 13.45
C TRP A 80 9.96 -2.71 14.05
N LYS A 81 10.14 -1.66 13.25
CA LYS A 81 10.79 -0.42 13.65
C LYS A 81 9.76 0.67 13.93
N LEU A 82 9.78 1.23 15.14
CA LEU A 82 8.90 2.35 15.49
C LEU A 82 9.29 3.59 14.69
N VAL A 83 8.34 4.17 13.94
CA VAL A 83 8.54 5.42 13.18
C VAL A 83 7.73 6.59 13.72
N HIS A 84 6.56 6.31 14.29
CA HIS A 84 5.73 7.34 14.92
C HIS A 84 5.15 6.82 16.24
N LYS A 85 5.05 7.72 17.24
CA LYS A 85 4.34 7.44 18.50
C LYS A 85 3.69 8.70 19.03
N GLN A 86 2.47 8.54 19.51
CA GLN A 86 1.74 9.52 20.29
C GLN A 86 0.92 8.76 21.33
N ALA A 87 0.85 9.29 22.55
CA ALA A 87 -0.04 8.80 23.59
C ALA A 87 -0.48 9.97 24.45
N SER A 88 -1.76 10.00 24.84
CA SER A 88 -2.32 11.03 25.71
C SER A 88 -3.14 10.39 26.81
N ILE A 89 -3.03 10.94 28.01
CA ILE A 89 -3.86 10.60 29.17
C ILE A 89 -5.05 11.55 29.32
N GLU A 90 -5.12 12.62 28.52
CA GLU A 90 -6.21 13.59 28.58
C GLU A 90 -7.50 13.02 27.95
N GLY A 91 -8.64 13.37 28.55
CA GLY A 91 -9.94 12.88 28.09
C GLY A 91 -10.11 11.38 28.30
N SER A 92 -10.42 10.66 27.22
CA SER A 92 -10.68 9.22 27.26
C SER A 92 -9.42 8.35 27.14
N GLY A 93 -8.23 8.96 26.99
CA GLY A 93 -6.96 8.26 26.93
C GLY A 93 -6.77 7.41 25.67
N GLY A 94 -5.58 7.47 25.07
CA GLY A 94 -5.30 6.70 23.87
C GLY A 94 -3.91 6.87 23.31
N PHE A 95 -3.62 6.12 22.25
CA PHE A 95 -2.33 6.08 21.59
C PHE A 95 -2.48 5.84 20.09
N ILE A 96 -1.51 6.37 19.34
CA ILE A 96 -1.30 6.06 17.93
C ILE A 96 0.17 5.72 17.77
N THR A 97 0.46 4.57 17.15
CA THR A 97 1.83 4.17 16.81
C THR A 97 1.91 3.70 15.37
N SER A 98 3.02 4.00 14.71
CA SER A 98 3.33 3.51 13.37
C SER A 98 4.64 2.75 13.36
N TRP A 99 4.65 1.63 12.65
CA TRP A 99 5.73 0.66 12.66
C TRP A 99 6.08 0.25 11.24
N GLU A 100 7.36 0.23 10.88
CA GLU A 100 7.82 -0.22 9.56
C GLU A 100 8.51 -1.58 9.62
N LYS A 101 8.24 -2.42 8.62
CA LYS A 101 8.94 -3.69 8.37
C LYS A 101 8.75 -4.12 6.91
N ASP A 102 9.83 -4.59 6.26
CA ASP A 102 9.79 -5.24 4.93
C ASP A 102 8.86 -4.57 3.91
N HIS A 103 9.00 -3.24 3.74
CA HIS A 103 8.18 -2.41 2.84
C HIS A 103 6.71 -2.26 3.22
N SER A 104 6.36 -2.48 4.49
CA SER A 104 5.02 -2.25 5.02
C SER A 104 5.07 -1.33 6.25
N GLU A 105 4.07 -0.47 6.38
CA GLU A 105 3.82 0.36 7.54
C GLU A 105 2.53 -0.12 8.22
N LEU A 106 2.63 -0.47 9.49
CA LEU A 106 1.51 -0.83 10.35
C LEU A 106 1.19 0.33 11.28
N PHE A 107 -0.05 0.81 11.19
CA PHE A 107 -0.65 1.72 12.15
C PHE A 107 -1.43 0.94 13.19
N ILE A 108 -1.22 1.28 14.46
CA ILE A 108 -1.99 0.78 15.61
C ILE A 108 -2.55 2.00 16.33
N ASP A 109 -3.86 2.13 16.29
CA ASP A 109 -4.64 3.15 16.99
C ASP A 109 -5.42 2.47 18.10
N GLY A 110 -5.34 2.96 19.33
CA GLY A 110 -6.11 2.41 20.42
C GLY A 110 -6.42 3.41 21.51
N GLY A 111 -7.58 3.24 22.15
CA GLY A 111 -8.05 4.15 23.18
C GLY A 111 -9.10 3.51 24.08
N TRP A 112 -9.45 4.21 25.16
CA TRP A 112 -10.57 3.81 26.00
C TRP A 112 -11.81 4.63 25.64
N ASN A 113 -12.93 3.94 25.52
CA ASN A 113 -14.25 4.49 25.34
C ASN A 113 -14.98 4.42 26.70
N PRO A 114 -15.12 5.54 27.44
CA PRO A 114 -15.75 5.54 28.76
C PRO A 114 -17.26 5.30 28.70
N HIS A 115 -17.91 5.49 27.55
CA HIS A 115 -19.36 5.33 27.42
C HIS A 115 -19.73 3.84 27.39
N GLU A 116 -18.98 3.05 26.62
CA GLU A 116 -19.15 1.60 26.51
C GLU A 116 -18.31 0.82 27.54
N ASN A 117 -17.45 1.53 28.29
CA ASN A 117 -16.45 0.94 29.18
C ASN A 117 -15.61 -0.14 28.49
N THR A 118 -15.07 0.21 27.32
CA THR A 118 -14.29 -0.68 26.46
C THR A 118 -12.99 -0.01 26.04
N THR A 119 -11.93 -0.80 25.92
CA THR A 119 -10.73 -0.44 25.17
C THR A 119 -10.91 -0.92 23.74
N GLU A 120 -10.68 -0.03 22.79
CA GLU A 120 -10.82 -0.28 21.36
C GLU A 120 -9.44 -0.15 20.70
N VAL A 121 -9.13 -1.06 19.78
CA VAL A 121 -7.85 -1.08 19.06
C VAL A 121 -8.10 -1.40 17.59
N LYS A 122 -7.49 -0.63 16.71
CA LYS A 122 -7.55 -0.80 15.26
C LYS A 122 -6.16 -0.98 14.69
N PHE A 123 -6.07 -1.87 13.71
CA PHE A 123 -4.85 -2.14 12.95
C PHE A 123 -5.07 -1.76 11.50
N ASP A 124 -4.10 -1.07 10.91
CA ASP A 124 -4.10 -0.78 9.49
C ASP A 124 -2.71 -1.01 8.90
N LEU A 125 -2.59 -1.96 7.98
CA LEU A 125 -1.35 -2.30 7.31
C LEU A 125 -1.37 -1.75 5.88
N ARG A 126 -0.37 -0.96 5.54
CA ARG A 126 -0.22 -0.36 4.21
C ARG A 126 1.17 -0.65 3.64
N PRO A 127 1.31 -0.86 2.33
CA PRO A 127 2.63 -0.91 1.72
C PRO A 127 3.31 0.47 1.84
N ILE A 128 4.58 0.49 2.20
CA ILE A 128 5.46 1.65 2.05
C ILE A 128 5.82 1.73 0.58
N ILE A 129 5.13 2.61 -0.13
CA ILE A 129 5.45 2.89 -1.51
C ILE A 129 6.67 3.82 -1.51
N ARG A 130 7.82 3.29 -1.92
CA ARG A 130 9.07 4.05 -2.03
C ARG A 130 9.22 4.63 -3.43
N SER A 131 10.04 5.66 -3.54
CA SER A 131 10.54 6.16 -4.81
C SER A 131 12.03 5.81 -4.91
N THR A 132 12.41 5.01 -5.91
CA THR A 132 13.83 4.72 -6.20
C THR A 132 14.42 5.76 -7.14
N SER A 133 15.65 6.21 -6.91
CA SER A 133 16.30 7.15 -7.83
C SER A 133 16.68 6.43 -9.13
N TRP A 134 16.23 6.94 -10.27
CA TRP A 134 16.59 6.43 -11.61
C TRP A 134 17.65 7.27 -12.30
N ILE A 135 17.73 8.56 -11.97
CA ILE A 135 18.62 9.53 -12.63
C ILE A 135 19.69 9.97 -11.62
N GLU A 136 20.94 9.56 -11.84
CA GLU A 136 22.04 9.78 -10.89
C GLU A 136 22.53 11.23 -10.85
N SER A 137 22.47 11.94 -11.99
CA SER A 137 22.94 13.31 -12.11
C SER A 137 22.09 14.12 -13.07
N ILE A 138 21.87 15.39 -12.75
CA ILE A 138 21.13 16.34 -13.60
C ILE A 138 21.97 16.65 -14.86
N PRO A 139 21.48 16.36 -16.07
CA PRO A 139 22.23 16.65 -17.30
C PRO A 139 22.11 18.10 -17.76
N SER A 140 23.00 18.51 -18.66
CA SER A 140 22.93 19.80 -19.34
C SER A 140 21.74 19.91 -20.31
N SER A 141 21.27 18.78 -20.85
CA SER A 141 20.13 18.70 -21.75
C SER A 141 19.51 17.31 -21.74
N ILE A 142 18.24 17.23 -22.15
CA ILE A 142 17.51 15.97 -22.37
C ILE A 142 16.86 15.99 -23.76
N CYS A 143 16.59 14.82 -24.30
CA CYS A 143 16.05 14.63 -25.65
C CYS A 143 14.65 14.02 -25.53
N VAL A 144 13.63 14.74 -26.00
CA VAL A 144 12.21 14.37 -25.86
C VAL A 144 11.63 14.01 -27.22
N TYR A 145 11.12 12.79 -27.33
CA TYR A 145 10.41 12.28 -28.50
C TYR A 145 8.91 12.24 -28.21
N ALA A 146 8.12 12.85 -29.10
CA ALA A 146 6.66 12.94 -28.94
C ALA A 146 5.95 11.59 -29.03
N SER A 147 6.53 10.62 -29.76
CA SER A 147 6.04 9.25 -29.82
C SER A 147 7.19 8.25 -29.98
N LYS A 148 6.88 6.96 -29.87
CA LYS A 148 7.85 5.87 -30.07
C LYS A 148 8.37 5.76 -31.52
N GLU A 149 7.65 6.30 -32.49
CA GLU A 149 8.01 6.34 -33.91
C GLU A 149 8.74 7.63 -34.31
N ALA A 150 8.84 8.62 -33.44
CA ALA A 150 9.49 9.88 -33.79
C ALA A 150 10.99 9.65 -34.12
N GLU A 151 11.40 10.04 -35.31
CA GLU A 151 12.80 9.92 -35.77
C GLU A 151 13.71 11.00 -35.16
N THR A 152 13.13 12.16 -34.84
CA THR A 152 13.84 13.30 -34.27
C THR A 152 13.30 13.63 -32.89
N CYS A 153 14.16 14.18 -32.03
CA CYS A 153 13.76 14.67 -30.72
C CYS A 153 13.88 16.18 -30.60
N SER A 154 13.03 16.73 -29.74
CA SER A 154 13.16 18.08 -29.24
C SER A 154 14.17 18.09 -28.10
N THR A 155 15.22 18.89 -28.24
CA THR A 155 16.21 19.07 -27.16
C THR A 155 15.69 20.08 -26.15
N LEU A 156 15.58 19.67 -24.89
CA LEU A 156 15.31 20.56 -23.76
C LEU A 156 16.62 20.88 -23.06
N SER A 157 16.97 22.16 -22.97
CA SER A 157 18.19 22.66 -22.33
C SER A 157 17.92 23.61 -21.15
N ASP A 158 16.65 23.84 -20.81
CA ASP A 158 16.25 24.65 -19.66
C ASP A 158 16.54 23.87 -18.36
N GLN A 159 17.57 24.30 -17.64
CA GLN A 159 18.05 23.62 -16.44
C GLN A 159 16.97 23.49 -15.35
N LYS A 160 16.12 24.51 -15.16
CA LYS A 160 15.07 24.43 -14.13
C LYS A 160 14.05 23.35 -14.46
N LYS A 161 13.69 23.22 -15.73
CA LYS A 161 12.76 22.17 -16.18
C LYS A 161 13.39 20.79 -16.08
N ILE A 162 14.68 20.66 -16.39
CA ILE A 162 15.40 19.39 -16.26
C ILE A 162 15.49 18.96 -14.80
N GLU A 163 15.88 19.87 -13.90
CA GLU A 163 15.92 19.63 -12.45
C GLU A 163 14.55 19.19 -11.93
N GLN A 164 13.48 19.88 -12.33
CA GLN A 164 12.12 19.53 -11.96
C GLN A 164 11.72 18.14 -12.46
N PHE A 165 12.05 17.79 -13.72
CA PHE A 165 11.80 16.45 -14.23
C PHE A 165 12.57 15.38 -13.45
N VAL A 166 13.83 15.63 -13.11
CA VAL A 166 14.65 14.69 -12.32
C VAL A 166 14.06 14.48 -10.93
N ASN A 167 13.68 15.57 -10.24
CA ASN A 167 13.00 15.51 -8.94
C ASN A 167 11.69 14.71 -9.04
N TRP A 168 10.88 14.95 -10.07
CA TRP A 168 9.67 14.17 -10.29
C TRP A 168 9.94 12.68 -10.45
N VAL A 169 10.93 12.28 -11.25
CA VAL A 169 11.26 10.86 -11.45
C VAL A 169 11.82 10.22 -10.17
N ASN A 170 12.72 10.91 -9.47
CA ASN A 170 13.48 10.32 -8.38
C ASN A 170 12.77 10.39 -7.03
N ASP A 171 11.98 11.43 -6.77
CA ASP A 171 11.48 11.75 -5.44
C ASP A 171 9.94 11.70 -5.36
N GLU A 172 9.25 12.09 -6.43
CA GLU A 172 7.77 12.13 -6.43
C GLU A 172 7.11 10.92 -7.09
N ALA A 173 7.76 10.33 -8.10
CA ALA A 173 7.23 9.19 -8.83
C ALA A 173 7.42 7.91 -8.04
N MET A 174 6.31 7.34 -7.62
CA MET A 174 6.24 6.19 -6.75
C MET A 174 6.51 4.88 -7.49
N ASP A 175 7.39 4.01 -6.96
CA ASP A 175 7.67 2.71 -7.56
C ASP A 175 6.39 1.85 -7.59
N LYS A 176 6.04 1.36 -8.77
CA LYS A 176 4.80 0.62 -9.00
C LYS A 176 4.90 -0.29 -10.23
N GLU A 177 5.34 -1.52 -10.00
CA GLU A 177 5.58 -2.52 -11.06
C GLU A 177 4.32 -2.94 -11.83
N ASP A 178 3.15 -2.88 -11.19
CA ASP A 178 1.86 -3.20 -11.81
C ASP A 178 1.21 -1.99 -12.52
N ALA A 179 1.91 -0.85 -12.60
CA ALA A 179 1.39 0.33 -13.28
C ALA A 179 1.05 0.04 -14.75
N PRO A 180 -0.13 0.49 -15.22
CA PRO A 180 -0.61 0.21 -16.57
C PRO A 180 0.25 0.92 -17.61
N LEU A 181 0.48 0.23 -18.73
CA LEU A 181 1.20 0.75 -19.88
C LEU A 181 0.22 1.02 -21.02
N GLN A 182 0.47 2.11 -21.72
CA GLN A 182 -0.33 2.54 -22.85
C GLN A 182 0.34 2.17 -24.16
N LYS A 183 -0.47 2.04 -25.22
CA LYS A 183 0.03 1.70 -26.55
C LYS A 183 0.86 2.85 -27.13
N ASP A 184 0.42 4.07 -26.85
CA ASP A 184 1.04 5.32 -27.28
C ASP A 184 1.69 5.99 -26.06
N TYR A 185 2.95 6.39 -26.23
CA TYR A 185 3.76 6.96 -25.18
C TYR A 185 4.83 7.88 -25.77
N GLY A 186 5.21 8.90 -24.99
CA GLY A 186 6.39 9.73 -25.27
C GLY A 186 7.65 9.08 -24.74
N ILE A 187 8.81 9.53 -25.21
CA ILE A 187 10.11 9.04 -24.72
C ILE A 187 10.96 10.23 -24.30
N VAL A 188 11.53 10.17 -23.11
CA VAL A 188 12.57 11.10 -22.65
C VAL A 188 13.88 10.33 -22.52
N VAL A 189 14.94 10.84 -23.12
CA VAL A 189 16.30 10.30 -22.98
C VAL A 189 17.12 11.24 -22.11
N VAL A 190 17.60 10.71 -20.98
CA VAL A 190 18.38 11.44 -19.95
C VAL A 190 19.67 10.67 -19.70
N ASN A 191 20.84 11.26 -19.95
CA ASN A 191 22.15 10.58 -19.84
C ASN A 191 22.20 9.22 -20.57
N GLY A 192 21.54 9.13 -21.73
CA GLY A 192 21.42 7.87 -22.49
C GLY A 192 20.40 6.86 -21.93
N LYS A 193 19.82 7.10 -20.75
CA LYS A 193 18.74 6.30 -20.19
C LYS A 193 17.40 6.71 -20.82
N LYS A 194 16.66 5.71 -21.31
CA LYS A 194 15.34 5.88 -21.93
C LYS A 194 14.25 5.74 -20.88
N ILE A 195 13.39 6.75 -20.75
CA ILE A 195 12.20 6.75 -19.91
C ILE A 195 10.98 6.93 -20.81
N GLU A 196 10.10 5.93 -20.81
CA GLU A 196 8.80 5.99 -21.51
C GLU A 196 7.78 6.70 -20.62
N ILE A 197 7.02 7.63 -21.20
CA ILE A 197 5.96 8.40 -20.53
C ILE A 197 4.61 7.94 -21.09
N HIS A 198 3.91 7.12 -20.32
CA HIS A 198 2.60 6.59 -20.65
C HIS A 198 1.52 7.45 -20.01
N TYR A 199 0.63 8.01 -20.83
CA TYR A 199 -0.49 8.84 -20.39
C TYR A 199 -1.81 8.15 -20.72
N ASP A 200 -2.69 8.09 -19.73
CA ASP A 200 -4.07 7.63 -19.89
C ASP A 200 -5.01 8.73 -19.37
N PRO A 201 -5.87 9.31 -20.22
CA PRO A 201 -6.78 10.37 -19.80
C PRO A 201 -7.80 9.91 -18.75
N GLU A 202 -8.06 8.60 -18.65
CA GLU A 202 -8.99 8.03 -17.67
C GLU A 202 -8.32 7.76 -16.31
N LEU A 203 -6.97 7.85 -16.23
CA LEU A 203 -6.23 7.62 -15.01
C LEU A 203 -5.73 8.93 -14.39
N PRO A 204 -5.80 9.09 -13.06
CA PRO A 204 -5.29 10.26 -12.36
C PRO A 204 -3.77 10.19 -12.14
N SER A 205 -3.00 9.64 -13.10
CA SER A 205 -1.54 9.46 -13.01
C SER A 205 -0.89 9.13 -14.35
N PHE A 206 0.36 9.56 -14.54
CA PHE A 206 1.26 9.04 -15.56
C PHE A 206 1.94 7.75 -15.08
N THR A 207 2.22 6.84 -16.02
CA THR A 207 3.14 5.72 -15.78
C THR A 207 4.48 6.01 -16.45
N LEU A 208 5.56 5.98 -15.68
CA LEU A 208 6.93 6.06 -16.15
C LEU A 208 7.51 4.65 -16.25
N LYS A 209 8.19 4.33 -17.35
CA LYS A 209 8.85 3.03 -17.52
C LYS A 209 10.30 3.20 -17.96
N SER A 210 11.20 2.53 -17.24
CA SER A 210 12.64 2.44 -17.49
C SER A 210 13.06 0.97 -17.53
N ALA A 211 14.34 0.70 -17.84
CA ALA A 211 14.95 -0.59 -17.54
C ALA A 211 15.00 -0.88 -16.02
N ASP A 212 14.94 0.16 -15.18
CA ASP A 212 14.99 0.04 -13.72
C ASP A 212 13.64 -0.34 -13.09
N GLY A 213 12.54 -0.36 -13.86
CA GLY A 213 11.21 -0.70 -13.38
C GLY A 213 10.12 0.25 -13.87
N ARG A 214 9.02 0.31 -13.13
CA ARG A 214 7.89 1.22 -13.39
C ARG A 214 7.58 2.11 -12.20
N LYS A 215 7.19 3.34 -12.49
CA LYS A 215 6.72 4.30 -11.47
C LYS A 215 5.39 4.93 -11.88
N GLN A 216 4.61 5.37 -10.90
CA GLN A 216 3.46 6.26 -11.10
C GLN A 216 3.73 7.64 -10.56
N LEU A 217 3.39 8.64 -11.35
CA LEU A 217 3.48 10.05 -10.98
C LEU A 217 2.10 10.69 -11.14
N LYS A 218 1.71 11.57 -10.22
CA LYS A 218 0.48 12.35 -10.38
C LYS A 218 0.55 13.23 -11.63
N PRO A 219 -0.60 13.59 -12.22
CA PRO A 219 -0.65 14.39 -13.43
C PRO A 219 -0.44 15.87 -13.09
N GLU A 220 0.74 16.19 -12.57
CA GLU A 220 1.28 17.55 -12.59
C GLU A 220 1.62 17.91 -14.05
N PRO A 221 1.98 19.16 -14.41
CA PRO A 221 2.12 19.57 -15.82
C PRO A 221 3.37 18.99 -16.51
N LEU A 222 3.67 17.71 -16.30
CA LEU A 222 4.73 16.93 -16.93
C LEU A 222 4.68 17.03 -18.46
N LEU A 223 3.49 16.87 -19.05
CA LEU A 223 3.34 16.98 -20.51
C LEU A 223 3.65 18.40 -21.00
N GLU A 224 3.26 19.44 -20.26
CA GLU A 224 3.54 20.82 -20.64
C GLU A 224 5.02 21.17 -20.45
N LEU A 225 5.63 20.66 -19.38
CA LEU A 225 7.05 20.81 -19.11
C LEU A 225 7.90 20.17 -20.22
N LEU A 226 7.51 18.98 -20.67
CA LEU A 226 8.22 18.21 -21.69
C LEU A 226 7.78 18.53 -23.14
N GLY A 227 6.74 19.35 -23.33
CA GLY A 227 6.17 19.62 -24.66
C GLY A 227 5.48 18.41 -25.30
N LEU A 228 4.97 17.47 -24.50
CA LEU A 228 4.29 16.25 -24.90
C LEU A 228 2.75 16.40 -24.91
N THR A 229 2.23 17.60 -25.16
CA THR A 229 0.78 17.88 -25.09
C THR A 229 -0.05 17.08 -26.09
N GLU A 230 0.57 16.61 -27.18
CA GLU A 230 -0.08 15.78 -28.21
C GLU A 230 -0.60 14.43 -27.67
N LEU A 231 -0.02 13.92 -26.57
CA LEU A 231 -0.51 12.72 -25.90
C LEU A 231 -1.90 12.91 -25.28
N LYS A 232 -2.37 14.15 -25.04
CA LYS A 232 -3.73 14.43 -24.56
C LYS A 232 -4.81 14.33 -25.63
N THR A 233 -4.42 14.35 -26.91
CA THR A 233 -5.35 14.52 -28.04
C THR A 233 -5.62 13.26 -28.86
N LYS A 234 -4.98 12.14 -28.48
CA LYS A 234 -5.15 10.83 -29.10
C LYS A 234 -5.91 9.92 -28.16
#